data_AF-A0A7W3QN89-F1
#
_entry.id   AF-A0A7W3QN89-F1
#
_cell.length_a   1.000
_cell.length_b   1.000
_cell.length_c   1.000
_cell.angle_alpha   90.00
_cell.angle_beta   90.00
_cell.angle_gamma   90.00
#
_symmetry.space_group_name_H-M   'P 1'
#
loop_
_entity.id
_entity.type
_entity.pdbx_description
1 polymer ?
#
loop_
_entity_poly.entity_id
_entity_poly.type
_entity_poly.pdbx_seq_one_letter_code
_entity_poly.pdbx_strand_id
1 'polypeptide(L)'
;MTRFGYFLACEEHGPRALVRQAQLAERAGFDALWISDHYHPWLEEQGESPLVRVHPAVVAQAAATCAVMTEGRFTLGVGSGEALNEHVTDPRWPTNGWRCWRRRSR
;
A
#
# COMPACT_ATOMS: atom_id res chain seq x y z
N MET A 1 -9.10 -2.62 -23.64
CA MET A 1 -8.23 -3.80 -23.51
C MET A 1 -8.13 -4.17 -22.06
N THR A 2 -8.09 -5.46 -21.75
CA THR A 2 -7.89 -5.99 -20.40
C THR A 2 -6.42 -5.88 -20.00
N ARG A 3 -6.14 -5.51 -18.74
CA ARG A 3 -4.79 -5.50 -18.15
C ARG A 3 -4.71 -6.51 -17.02
N PHE A 4 -3.57 -7.17 -16.86
CA PHE A 4 -3.31 -8.08 -15.75
C PHE A 4 -2.25 -7.50 -14.82
N GLY A 5 -2.56 -7.43 -13.53
CA GLY A 5 -1.64 -6.95 -12.50
C GLY A 5 -1.17 -8.07 -11.57
N TYR A 6 0.00 -7.87 -10.96
CA TYR A 6 0.55 -8.76 -9.93
C TYR A 6 0.59 -8.03 -8.58
N PHE A 7 0.20 -8.71 -7.51
CA PHE A 7 0.18 -8.17 -6.16
C PHE A 7 1.40 -8.64 -5.37
N LEU A 8 2.10 -7.69 -4.76
CA LEU A 8 3.28 -7.88 -3.94
C LEU A 8 2.86 -7.81 -2.47
N ALA A 9 2.79 -8.96 -1.80
CA ALA A 9 2.44 -9.06 -0.39
C ALA A 9 3.66 -8.71 0.49
N CYS A 10 3.70 -7.48 0.98
CA CYS A 10 4.81 -7.01 1.82
C CYS A 10 4.84 -7.62 3.22
N GLU A 11 3.73 -8.26 3.62
CA GLU A 11 3.56 -8.99 4.87
C GLU A 11 4.23 -10.36 4.84
N GLU A 12 4.42 -10.94 3.64
CA GLU A 12 5.00 -12.28 3.45
C GLU A 12 6.48 -12.24 3.07
N HIS A 13 6.96 -11.11 2.54
CA HIS A 13 8.25 -11.05 1.86
C HIS A 13 9.01 -9.77 2.16
N GLY A 14 10.26 -9.92 2.60
CA GLY A 14 11.17 -8.78 2.76
C GLY A 14 11.52 -8.08 1.44
N PRO A 15 12.09 -6.85 1.49
CA PRO A 15 12.24 -5.97 0.33
C PRO A 15 13.00 -6.59 -0.86
N ARG A 16 14.05 -7.37 -0.60
CA ARG A 16 14.84 -8.02 -1.67
C ARG A 16 14.03 -9.07 -2.41
N ALA A 17 13.16 -9.80 -1.71
CA ALA A 17 12.30 -10.80 -2.34
C ALA A 17 11.22 -10.12 -3.18
N LEU A 18 10.61 -9.03 -2.67
CA LEU A 18 9.62 -8.23 -3.40
C LEU A 18 10.17 -7.67 -4.72
N VAL A 19 11.39 -7.11 -4.70
CA VAL A 19 12.05 -6.62 -5.93
C VAL A 19 12.27 -7.76 -6.93
N ARG A 20 12.69 -8.94 -6.47
CA ARG A 20 12.83 -10.11 -7.35
C ARG A 20 11.49 -10.53 -7.96
N GLN A 21 10.41 -10.53 -7.19
CA GLN A 21 9.06 -10.85 -7.66
C GLN A 21 8.58 -9.82 -8.68
N ALA A 22 8.77 -8.53 -8.43
CA ALA A 22 8.44 -7.45 -9.36
C ALA A 22 9.11 -7.66 -10.74
N GLN A 23 10.40 -7.97 -10.74
CA GLN A 23 11.15 -8.26 -11.96
C GLN A 23 10.66 -9.53 -12.67
N LEU A 24 10.26 -10.56 -11.91
CA LEU A 24 9.71 -11.79 -12.48
C LEU A 24 8.34 -11.55 -13.10
N ALA A 25 7.47 -10.77 -12.45
CA ALA A 25 6.17 -10.40 -12.96
C ALA A 25 6.27 -9.58 -14.26
N GLU A 26 7.20 -8.62 -14.33
CA GLU A 26 7.48 -7.89 -15.58
C GLU A 26 7.91 -8.84 -16.70
N ARG A 27 8.86 -9.76 -16.43
CA ARG A 27 9.29 -10.77 -17.41
C ARG A 27 8.18 -11.72 -17.84
N ALA A 28 7.20 -11.97 -16.98
CA ALA A 28 6.04 -12.81 -17.28
C ALA A 28 4.94 -12.05 -18.05
N GLY A 29 5.10 -10.74 -18.30
CA GLY A 29 4.18 -9.94 -19.10
C GLY A 29 3.04 -9.30 -18.32
N PHE A 30 3.14 -9.17 -16.99
CA PHE A 30 2.16 -8.40 -16.21
C PHE A 30 2.27 -6.89 -16.51
N ASP A 31 1.12 -6.22 -16.61
CA ASP A 31 1.02 -4.81 -17.00
C ASP A 31 1.12 -3.83 -15.82
N ALA A 32 1.00 -4.32 -14.59
CA ALA A 32 0.94 -3.50 -13.39
C ALA A 32 1.39 -4.28 -12.15
N LEU A 33 1.92 -3.56 -11.18
CA LEU A 33 2.26 -4.08 -9.85
C LEU A 33 1.48 -3.30 -8.79
N TRP A 34 0.95 -3.99 -7.80
CA TRP A 34 0.35 -3.43 -6.60
C TRP A 34 1.11 -3.96 -5.38
N ILE A 35 1.25 -3.16 -4.34
CA ILE A 35 1.91 -3.55 -3.09
C ILE A 35 1.05 -3.09 -1.92
N SER A 36 0.89 -3.94 -0.91
CA SER A 36 0.18 -3.60 0.33
C SER A 36 0.94 -2.57 1.16
N ASP A 37 0.21 -1.84 2.02
CA ASP A 37 0.77 -0.92 3.00
C ASP A 37 0.45 -1.26 4.47
N HIS A 38 1.09 -2.30 5.00
CA HIS A 38 0.71 -2.89 6.29
C HIS A 38 1.67 -2.57 7.44
N TYR A 39 1.11 -2.18 8.58
CA TYR A 39 1.82 -2.04 9.86
C TYR A 39 1.85 -3.37 10.62
N HIS A 40 0.83 -4.21 10.46
CA HIS A 40 0.83 -5.57 10.99
C HIS A 40 0.56 -6.57 9.86
N PRO A 41 1.21 -7.74 9.91
CA PRO A 41 0.85 -8.84 9.03
C PRO A 41 -0.59 -9.29 9.31
N TRP A 42 -1.24 -9.89 8.32
CA TRP A 42 -2.59 -10.43 8.49
C TRP A 42 -2.62 -11.66 9.39
N LEU A 43 -1.58 -12.48 9.29
CA LEU A 43 -1.40 -13.73 10.00
C LEU A 43 -0.11 -13.67 10.81
N GLU A 44 -0.03 -14.41 11.92
CA GLU A 44 1.19 -14.43 12.74
C GLU A 44 2.38 -15.08 12.01
N GLU A 45 2.10 -16.00 11.08
CA GLU A 45 3.13 -16.67 10.27
C GLU A 45 3.73 -15.74 9.19
N GLN A 46 3.00 -14.67 8.82
CA GLN A 46 3.50 -13.63 7.94
C GLN A 46 4.48 -12.77 8.75
N GLY A 47 5.77 -12.93 8.48
CA GLY A 47 6.85 -12.44 9.34
C GLY A 47 7.32 -11.01 9.08
N GLU A 48 6.68 -10.26 8.18
CA GLU A 48 7.16 -8.95 7.73
C GLU A 48 6.17 -7.82 8.07
N SER A 49 6.72 -6.71 8.55
CA SER A 49 6.02 -5.43 8.77
C SER A 49 6.95 -4.28 8.39
N PRO A 50 7.07 -3.97 7.09
CA PRO A 50 8.07 -3.01 6.63
C PRO A 50 7.59 -1.56 6.71
N LEU A 51 6.32 -1.31 7.02
CA LEU A 51 5.71 0.01 6.87
C LEU A 51 5.26 0.61 8.20
N VAL A 52 5.41 1.93 8.27
CA VAL A 52 5.01 2.77 9.39
C VAL A 52 3.91 3.71 8.95
N ARG A 53 3.12 4.23 9.90
CA ARG A 53 2.16 5.30 9.59
C ARG A 53 2.90 6.56 9.16
N VAL A 54 2.49 7.11 8.02
CA VAL A 54 3.12 8.28 7.40
C VAL A 54 2.12 9.43 7.28
N HIS A 55 2.57 10.65 7.54
CA HIS A 55 1.74 11.85 7.34
C HIS A 55 1.33 11.98 5.86
N PRO A 56 0.07 12.34 5.54
CA PRO A 56 -0.42 12.35 4.15
C PRO A 56 0.37 13.28 3.21
N ALA A 57 0.92 14.39 3.73
CA ALA A 57 1.79 15.26 2.93
C ALA A 57 3.09 14.55 2.47
N VAL A 58 3.66 13.69 3.32
CA VAL A 58 4.86 12.91 2.97
C VAL A 58 4.51 11.82 1.96
N VAL A 59 3.35 11.17 2.11
CA VAL A 59 2.83 10.21 1.11
C VAL A 59 2.62 10.90 -0.24
N ALA A 60 2.04 12.11 -0.24
CA ALA A 60 1.86 12.90 -1.47
C ALA A 60 3.19 13.25 -2.14
N GLN A 61 4.21 13.65 -1.37
CA GLN A 61 5.53 13.93 -1.91
C GLN A 61 6.21 12.68 -2.48
N ALA A 62 6.12 11.55 -1.78
CA ALA A 62 6.68 10.28 -2.23
C ALA A 62 5.99 9.82 -3.53
N ALA A 63 4.65 9.90 -3.59
CA ALA A 63 3.88 9.59 -4.78
C ALA A 63 4.27 10.47 -5.98
N ALA A 64 4.45 11.78 -5.78
CA ALA A 64 4.90 12.69 -6.83
C ALA A 64 6.32 12.33 -7.32
N THR A 65 7.23 12.03 -6.40
CA THR A 65 8.59 11.58 -6.74
C THR A 65 8.56 10.29 -7.58
N CYS A 66 7.79 9.29 -7.14
CA CYS A 66 7.62 8.04 -7.88
C CYS A 66 7.01 8.26 -9.27
N ALA A 67 6.01 9.14 -9.40
CA ALA A 67 5.42 9.49 -10.69
C ALA A 67 6.45 10.11 -11.64
N VAL A 68 7.33 11.00 -11.15
CA VAL A 68 8.42 11.57 -11.96
C VAL A 68 9.43 10.49 -12.36
N MET A 69 9.91 9.69 -11.40
CA MET A 69 10.92 8.64 -11.66
C MET A 69 10.43 7.54 -12.61
N THR A 70 9.12 7.32 -12.66
CA THR A 70 8.50 6.28 -13.50
C THR A 70 7.86 6.82 -14.77
N GLU A 71 8.09 8.10 -15.09
CA GLU A 71 7.54 8.78 -16.27
C GLU A 71 6.01 8.65 -16.36
N GLY A 72 5.33 8.85 -15.23
CA GLY A 72 3.86 8.82 -15.13
C GLY A 72 3.26 7.42 -15.01
N ARG A 73 4.06 6.35 -14.87
CA ARG A 73 3.54 4.97 -14.71
C ARG A 73 3.07 4.64 -13.29
N PHE A 74 3.38 5.47 -12.30
CA PHE A 74 2.96 5.27 -10.90
C PHE A 74 1.47 5.58 -10.69
N THR A 75 0.82 4.81 -9.81
CA THR A 75 -0.56 5.06 -9.36
C THR A 75 -0.61 4.91 -7.84
N LEU A 76 -1.26 5.86 -7.16
CA LEU A 76 -1.53 5.78 -5.72
C LEU A 76 -2.95 5.28 -5.47
N GLY A 77 -3.07 4.11 -4.85
CA GLY A 77 -4.33 3.64 -4.27
C GLY A 77 -4.45 4.13 -2.82
N VAL A 78 -5.64 4.56 -2.41
CA VAL A 78 -5.90 4.98 -1.02
C VAL A 78 -7.16 4.27 -0.53
N GLY A 79 -7.06 3.62 0.63
CA GLY A 79 -8.17 2.97 1.31
C GLY A 79 -8.68 3.77 2.52
N SER A 80 -9.77 3.31 3.12
CA SER A 80 -10.28 3.85 4.39
C SER A 80 -9.52 3.37 5.63
N GLY A 81 -8.52 2.51 5.44
CA GLY A 81 -7.73 1.88 6.49
C GLY A 81 -8.41 0.67 7.14
N GLU A 82 -7.65 0.00 8.01
CA GLU A 82 -8.01 -1.27 8.66
C GLU A 82 -7.69 -1.25 10.15
N ALA A 83 -8.61 -1.74 10.98
CA ALA A 83 -8.53 -1.59 12.43
C ALA A 83 -7.22 -2.12 12.99
N LEU A 84 -6.79 -3.29 12.49
CA LEU A 84 -5.55 -3.96 12.83
C LEU A 84 -4.34 -3.03 12.66
N ASN A 85 -4.26 -2.33 11.53
CA ASN A 85 -3.16 -1.43 11.19
C ASN A 85 -3.26 -0.07 11.92
N GLU A 86 -4.47 0.35 12.29
CA GLU A 86 -4.72 1.69 12.82
C GLU A 86 -4.64 1.80 14.34
N HIS A 87 -5.09 0.75 15.05
CA HIS A 87 -5.28 0.78 16.51
C HIS A 87 -3.99 0.93 17.31
N VAL A 88 -2.84 0.74 16.67
CA VAL A 88 -1.51 0.87 17.28
C VAL A 88 -1.26 2.29 17.78
N THR A 89 -1.84 3.28 17.11
CA THR A 89 -1.60 4.71 17.39
C THR A 89 -2.82 5.45 17.91
N ASP A 90 -4.03 4.95 17.65
CA ASP A 90 -5.27 5.50 18.20
C ASP A 90 -6.26 4.36 18.50
N PRO A 91 -6.69 4.16 19.75
CA PRO A 91 -7.66 3.12 20.09
C PRO A 91 -9.05 3.37 19.50
N ARG A 92 -9.32 4.56 18.96
CA ARG A 92 -10.62 4.90 18.35
C ARG A 92 -10.71 4.35 16.94
N TRP A 93 -11.62 3.39 16.75
CA TRP A 93 -12.02 2.90 15.44
C TRP A 93 -13.36 3.52 15.01
N PRO A 94 -13.43 4.32 13.92
CA PRO A 94 -14.67 4.93 13.49
C PRO A 94 -15.71 3.88 13.06
N THR A 95 -17.00 4.23 13.04
CA THR A 95 -18.02 3.33 12.48
C THR A 95 -18.06 3.45 10.95
N ASN A 96 -18.68 2.47 10.26
CA ASN A 96 -18.69 2.39 8.78
C ASN A 96 -19.12 3.70 8.09
N GLY A 97 -20.11 4.41 8.65
CA GLY A 97 -20.61 5.67 8.08
C GLY A 97 -19.59 6.81 8.09
N TRP A 98 -18.59 6.76 8.97
CA TRP A 98 -17.56 7.79 9.12
C TRP A 98 -16.28 7.48 8.33
N ARG A 99 -15.97 6.20 8.07
CA ARG A 99 -14.80 5.79 7.26
C ARG A 99 -14.83 6.32 5.82
N CYS A 100 -16.02 6.34 5.20
CA CYS A 100 -16.19 6.82 3.83
C CYS A 100 -16.40 8.35 3.74
N TRP A 101 -16.51 9.05 4.87
CA TRP A 101 -16.96 10.45 4.95
C TRP A 101 -15.98 11.36 5.71
N ARG A 102 -14.72 11.42 5.26
CA ARG A 102 -13.81 12.50 5.65
C ARG A 102 -13.52 13.44 4.49
N ARG A 103 -14.60 14.00 3.93
CA ARG A 103 -14.57 15.21 3.08
C ARG A 103 -15.63 16.21 3.56
N ARG A 104 -15.49 16.69 4.79
CA ARG A 104 -16.08 17.96 5.23
C ARG A 104 -15.05 18.72 6.05
N SER A 105 -14.45 19.67 5.35
CA SER A 105 -13.75 20.84 5.85
C SER A 105 -14.28 21.34 7.20
N ARG A 106 -13.37 21.51 8.16
CA ARG A 106 -13.34 22.73 8.95
C ARG A 106 -12.21 23.58 8.41
#